data_AF-A0A382L8K9-F1
#
_entry.id   AF-A0A382L8K9-F1
#
_cell.length_a   1.000
_cell.length_b   1.000
_cell.length_c   1.000
_cell.angle_alpha   90.00
_cell.angle_beta   90.00
_cell.angle_gamma   90.00
#
_symmetry.space_group_name_H-M   'P 1'
#
loop_
_entity.id
_entity.type
_entity.pdbx_description
1 polymer ?
#
loop_
_entity_poly.entity_id
_entity_poly.type
_entity_poly.pdbx_seq_one_letter_code
_entity_poly.pdbx_strand_id
1 'polypeptide(L)' 'MANLEKKSFDNPDELKAPEKTNAAVVNFGSVAASRLILQPGWKWSECIKPVVGTDSCQAGHVGMILQGTL' A
#
# COMPACT_ATOMS: atom_id res chain seq x y z
N MET A 1 10.79 8.36 24.25
CA MET A 1 10.69 6.98 24.77
C MET A 1 10.44 6.06 23.59
N ALA A 2 11.15 4.95 23.48
CA ALA A 2 10.86 3.97 22.45
C ALA A 2 9.56 3.24 22.83
N ASN A 3 8.58 3.24 21.93
CA ASN A 3 7.35 2.46 22.06
C ASN A 3 7.44 1.24 21.15
N LEU A 4 7.03 0.08 21.67
CA LEU A 4 6.91 -1.15 20.89
C LEU A 4 5.45 -1.30 20.47
N GLU A 5 5.20 -1.30 19.17
CA GLU A 5 3.86 -1.48 18.61
C GLU A 5 3.79 -2.77 17.79
N LYS A 6 2.68 -3.51 17.93
CA LYS A 6 2.37 -4.70 17.13
C LYS A 6 1.05 -4.46 16.40
N LYS A 7 1.07 -4.58 15.07
CA LYS A 7 -0.12 -4.50 14.21
C LYS A 7 -0.19 -5.70 13.28
N SER A 8 -1.38 -5.99 12.75
CA SER A 8 -1.61 -7.08 11.80
C SER A 8 -2.26 -6.56 10.53
N PHE A 9 -1.84 -7.08 9.38
CA PHE A 9 -2.48 -6.80 8.09
C PHE A 9 -3.84 -7.51 7.93
N ASP A 10 -4.19 -8.43 8.82
CA ASP A 10 -5.51 -9.09 8.84
C ASP A 10 -6.57 -8.24 9.55
N ASN A 11 -6.13 -7.26 10.35
CA ASN A 11 -6.97 -6.21 10.91
C ASN A 11 -6.26 -4.86 10.73
N PRO A 12 -6.19 -4.36 9.48
CA PRO A 12 -5.45 -3.15 9.15
C PRO A 12 -6.12 -1.89 9.71
N ASP A 13 -5.35 -0.83 9.87
CA ASP A 13 -5.91 0.48 10.25
C ASP A 13 -6.71 1.09 9.09
N GLU A 14 -6.30 0.81 7.85
CA GLU A 14 -6.94 1.31 6.64
C GLU A 14 -6.89 0.25 5.54
N LEU A 15 -8.00 0.10 4.81
CA LEU A 15 -8.10 -0.77 3.64
C LEU A 15 -8.42 0.07 2.41
N LYS A 16 -7.53 0.09 1.42
CA LYS A 16 -7.75 0.78 0.13
C LYS A 16 -7.98 -0.25 -0.96
N ALA A 17 -9.06 -0.11 -1.70
CA ALA A 17 -9.42 -1.00 -2.79
C ALA A 17 -9.64 -0.24 -4.12
N PRO A 18 -8.64 0.51 -4.64
CA PRO A 18 -8.73 1.05 -5.99
C PRO A 18 -8.68 -0.08 -7.02
N GLU A 19 -8.94 0.23 -8.29
CA GLU A 19 -9.05 -0.79 -9.33
C GLU A 19 -7.84 -1.75 -9.33
N LYS A 20 -8.11 -3.06 -9.42
CA LYS A 20 -7.10 -4.14 -9.42
C LYS A 20 -6.14 -4.14 -8.22
N THR A 21 -6.47 -3.45 -7.13
CA THR A 21 -5.59 -3.26 -5.99
C THR A 21 -6.34 -3.56 -4.70
N ASN A 22 -5.70 -4.30 -3.79
CA ASN A 22 -6.13 -4.36 -2.40
C ASN A 22 -4.93 -4.04 -1.52
N ALA A 23 -5.02 -2.96 -0.75
CA ALA A 23 -3.95 -2.44 0.09
C ALA A 23 -4.39 -2.42 1.55
N ALA A 24 -3.88 -3.36 2.34
CA ALA A 24 -4.03 -3.36 3.79
C ALA A 24 -2.90 -2.52 4.40
N VAL A 25 -3.24 -1.42 5.08
CA VAL A 25 -2.27 -0.45 5.62
C VAL A 25 -2.30 -0.48 7.14
N VAL A 26 -1.11 -0.51 7.75
CA VAL A 26 -0.92 -0.30 9.18
C VAL A 26 0.01 0.90 9.39
N ASN A 27 -0.36 1.77 10.31
CA ASN A 27 0.31 3.05 10.58
C ASN A 27 1.10 2.97 11.89
N PHE A 28 2.36 3.41 11.86
CA PHE A 28 3.28 3.49 12.99
C PHE A 28 3.74 4.95 13.22
N GLY A 29 2.78 5.88 13.13
CA GLY A 29 3.03 7.32 13.22
C GLY A 29 3.68 7.88 11.95
N SER A 30 5.02 8.01 11.96
CA SER A 30 5.77 8.64 10.87
C SER A 30 5.93 7.76 9.62
N VAL A 31 5.67 6.46 9.74
CA VAL A 31 5.77 5.49 8.65
C VAL A 31 4.51 4.63 8.60
N ALA A 32 4.16 4.19 7.40
CA ALA A 32 3.10 3.23 7.17
C ALA A 32 3.66 2.00 6.45
N ALA A 33 3.23 0.81 6.86
CA ALA A 33 3.49 -0.41 6.14
C ALA A 33 2.21 -0.83 5.39
N SER A 34 2.35 -1.23 4.13
CA SER A 34 1.21 -1.69 3.33
C SER A 34 1.49 -3.06 2.73
N ARG A 35 0.52 -3.97 2.87
CA ARG A 35 0.48 -5.25 2.14
C ARG A 35 -0.44 -5.08 0.94
N LEU A 36 0.16 -5.17 -0.25
CA LEU A 36 -0.53 -5.00 -1.54
C LEU A 36 -0.82 -6.36 -2.17
N ILE A 37 -2.04 -6.54 -2.67
CA ILE A 37 -2.43 -7.61 -3.59
C ILE A 37 -2.86 -6.92 -4.89
N LEU A 38 -2.13 -7.19 -5.96
CA LEU A 38 -2.33 -6.56 -7.26
C LEU A 38 -2.83 -7.63 -8.24
N GLN A 39 -3.90 -7.32 -8.97
CA GLN A 39 -4.44 -8.23 -9.98
C GLN A 39 -3.63 -8.14 -11.30
N PRO A 40 -3.62 -9.18 -12.15
CA PRO A 40 -2.97 -9.13 -13.45
C PRO A 40 -3.40 -7.94 -14.30
N GLY A 41 -2.44 -7.31 -14.99
CA GLY A 41 -2.68 -6.09 -15.76
C GLY A 41 -2.88 -4.84 -14.91
N TRP A 42 -2.40 -4.85 -13.66
CA TRP A 42 -2.30 -3.64 -12.83
C TRP A 42 -1.22 -2.70 -13.38
N LYS A 43 -1.52 -1.39 -13.36
CA LYS A 43 -0.58 -0.34 -13.70
C LYS A 43 -0.87 0.89 -12.85
N TRP A 44 0.16 1.46 -12.23
CA TRP A 44 0.00 2.63 -11.35
C TRP A 44 -0.76 3.79 -12.03
N SER A 45 -0.41 4.11 -13.28
CA SER A 45 -1.00 5.23 -14.03
C SER A 45 -2.48 5.04 -14.37
N GLU A 46 -2.98 3.80 -14.35
CA GLU A 46 -4.37 3.49 -14.69
C GLU A 46 -5.19 3.24 -13.41
N CYS A 47 -4.60 2.52 -12.45
CA CYS A 47 -5.31 2.07 -11.26
C CYS A 47 -5.23 3.07 -10.09
N ILE A 48 -4.10 3.80 -9.95
CA ILE A 48 -3.83 4.64 -8.77
C ILE A 48 -3.88 6.12 -9.12
N LYS A 49 -3.27 6.54 -10.24
CA LYS A 49 -3.25 7.95 -10.68
C LYS A 49 -4.62 8.62 -10.66
N PRO A 50 -5.73 8.00 -11.14
CA PRO A 50 -7.04 8.65 -11.09
C PRO A 50 -7.56 8.90 -9.67
N VAL A 51 -7.09 8.12 -8.69
CA VAL A 51 -7.50 8.23 -7.28
C VAL A 51 -6.68 9.29 -6.55
N VAL A 52 -5.38 9.40 -6.84
CA VAL A 52 -4.47 10.35 -6.16
C VAL A 52 -4.37 11.71 -6.86
N GLY A 53 -4.68 11.79 -8.15
CA GLY A 53 -4.70 13.05 -8.91
C GLY A 53 -3.32 13.64 -9.24
N THR A 54 -2.23 12.92 -8.95
CA THR A 54 -0.84 13.35 -9.20
C THR A 54 -0.17 12.49 -10.27
N ASP A 55 0.92 12.97 -10.88
CA ASP A 55 1.67 12.20 -11.89
C ASP A 55 2.47 11.03 -11.32
N SER A 56 2.82 11.09 -10.03
CA SER A 56 3.46 10.03 -9.28
C SER A 56 3.04 10.07 -7.81
N CYS A 57 3.26 8.97 -7.08
CA CYS A 57 3.11 9.03 -5.63
C CYS A 57 4.24 9.87 -5.03
N GLN A 58 3.89 10.77 -4.12
CA GLN A 58 4.85 11.66 -3.45
C GLN A 58 5.46 11.03 -2.18
N ALA A 59 5.01 9.82 -1.80
CA ALA A 59 5.55 9.10 -0.66
C ALA A 59 6.86 8.38 -1.02
N GLY A 60 7.80 8.33 -0.07
CA GLY A 60 8.98 7.47 -0.17
C GLY A 60 8.57 6.00 -0.09
N HIS A 61 8.76 5.26 -1.18
CA HIS A 61 8.38 3.85 -1.24
C HIS A 61 9.62 2.95 -1.19
N VAL A 62 9.57 2.00 -0.26
CA VAL A 62 10.44 0.83 -0.25
C VAL A 62 9.55 -0.40 -0.10
N GLY A 63 9.79 -1.41 -0.91
CA GLY A 63 8.98 -2.61 -0.93
C GLY A 63 9.69 -3.74 -1.65
N MET A 64 9.15 -4.94 -1.47
CA MET A 64 9.61 -6.15 -2.15
C MET A 64 8.40 -6.96 -2.61
N ILE A 65 8.61 -7.78 -3.63
CA ILE A 65 7.62 -8.73 -4.09
C ILE A 65 7.73 -9.98 -3.23
N LEU A 66 6.68 -10.29 -2.48
CA LEU A 66 6.61 -11.52 -1.68
C LEU A 66 6.26 -12.75 -2.54
N GLN A 67 5.45 -12.54 -3.59
CA GLN A 67 5.02 -13.57 -4.51
C GLN A 67 4.61 -12.94 -5.85
N GLY A 68 4.87 -13.65 -6.95
CA GLY A 68 4.53 -13.22 -8.31
C GLY A 68 5.59 -12.30 -8.93
N THR A 69 5.16 -11.45 -9.85
CA THR A 69 5.99 -10.50 -10.61
C THR A 69 5.20 -9.22 -10.87
N LEU A 70 5.87 -8.07 -10.83
CA LEU A 70 5.30 -6.75 -11.03
C LEU A 70 5.98 -6.04 -12.21
#